data_AF-A0A2D8XBD8-F1
#
_entry.id   AF-A0A2D8XBD8-F1
#
_cell.length_a   1.000
_cell.length_b   1.000
_cell.length_c   1.000
_cell.angle_alpha   90.00
_cell.angle_beta   90.00
_cell.angle_gamma   90.00
#
_symmetry.space_group_name_H-M   'P 1'
#
loop_
_entity.id
_entity.type
_entity.pdbx_description
1 polymer ?
#
loop_
_entity_poly.entity_id
_entity_poly.type
_entity_poly.pdbx_seq_one_letter_code
_entity_poly.pdbx_strand_id
1 'polypeptide(L)'
;MTCLKPVFVLSISVLLLAACSTAEDRAREQALQDRADDQHCRELGFEPETEPYGNCRLKLREVRASQEAPNHPNFGVGVGIGIGL
;
A
#
# COMPACT_ATOMS: atom_id res chain seq x y z
N MET A 1 14.30 41.58 -12.69
CA MET A 1 14.21 40.22 -12.12
C MET A 1 13.47 40.35 -10.80
N THR A 2 12.31 39.79 -10.50
CA THR A 2 11.37 38.87 -11.16
C THR A 2 10.04 39.07 -10.40
N CYS A 3 8.93 39.31 -11.11
CA CYS A 3 7.59 39.30 -10.52
C CYS A 3 7.30 37.89 -9.97
N LEU A 4 7.37 37.72 -8.65
CA LEU A 4 6.88 36.52 -7.99
C LEU A 4 5.35 36.52 -8.12
N LYS A 5 4.83 35.75 -9.08
CA LYS A 5 3.38 35.62 -9.35
C LYS A 5 2.66 35.07 -8.10
N PRO A 6 1.50 35.64 -7.70
CA PRO A 6 0.68 35.12 -6.60
C PRO A 6 0.09 33.71 -6.89
N VAL A 7 0.26 33.22 -8.12
CA VAL A 7 -0.11 31.86 -8.57
C VAL A 7 0.75 30.78 -7.88
N PHE A 8 1.99 31.08 -7.50
CA PHE A 8 2.91 30.07 -6.95
C PHE A 8 2.60 29.69 -5.50
N VAL A 9 1.92 30.55 -4.75
CA VAL A 9 1.57 30.32 -3.33
C VAL A 9 0.37 29.35 -3.22
N LEU A 10 -0.55 29.38 -4.18
CA LEU A 10 -1.73 28.50 -4.21
C LEU A 10 -1.39 27.02 -4.53
N SER A 11 -0.34 26.78 -5.33
CA SER A 11 0.05 25.41 -5.72
C SER A 11 0.70 24.60 -4.60
N ILE A 12 1.37 25.24 -3.64
CA ILE A 12 2.07 24.55 -2.55
C ILE A 12 1.08 23.99 -1.53
N SER A 13 -0.04 24.69 -1.29
CA SER A 13 -1.08 24.24 -0.36
C SER A 13 -1.80 22.97 -0.82
N VAL A 14 -1.92 22.73 -2.13
CA VAL A 14 -2.59 21.51 -2.67
C VAL A 14 -1.72 20.26 -2.53
N LEU A 15 -0.39 20.38 -2.64
CA LEU A 15 0.53 19.25 -2.46
C LEU A 15 0.57 18.73 -1.02
N LEU A 16 0.33 19.59 -0.03
CA LEU A 16 0.34 19.21 1.39
C LEU A 16 -0.90 18.40 1.79
N LEU A 17 -2.06 18.59 1.12
CA LEU A 17 -3.26 17.80 1.39
C LEU A 17 -3.22 16.40 0.74
N ALA A 18 -2.53 16.24 -0.40
CA ALA A 18 -2.40 14.95 -1.07
C ALA A 18 -1.53 13.93 -0.31
N ALA A 19 -0.76 14.39 0.69
CA ALA A 19 0.06 13.51 1.53
C ALA A 19 -0.77 12.78 2.61
N CYS A 20 -1.88 13.35 3.09
CA CYS A 20 -2.70 12.71 4.14
C CYS A 20 -3.63 11.61 3.60
N SER A 21 -4.06 11.67 2.34
CA SER A 21 -4.96 10.66 1.75
C SER A 21 -4.26 9.38 1.29
N THR A 22 -3.00 9.15 1.67
CA THR A 22 -2.26 7.94 1.22
C THR A 22 -1.98 6.95 2.33
N ALA A 23 -1.94 7.35 3.59
CA ALA A 23 -1.76 6.41 4.71
C ALA A 23 -3.11 5.85 5.19
N GLU A 24 -4.09 6.73 5.40
CA GLU A 24 -5.43 6.35 5.88
C GLU A 24 -6.23 5.56 4.83
N ASP A 25 -6.16 5.95 3.55
CA ASP A 25 -6.81 5.20 2.47
C ASP A 25 -6.21 3.80 2.32
N ARG A 26 -4.88 3.66 2.32
CA ARG A 26 -4.23 2.34 2.27
C ARG A 26 -4.63 1.44 3.44
N ALA A 27 -4.77 1.99 4.64
CA ALA A 27 -5.22 1.22 5.80
C ALA A 27 -6.68 0.74 5.64
N ARG A 28 -7.56 1.57 5.07
CA ARG A 28 -8.94 1.18 4.75
C ARG A 28 -8.99 0.10 3.68
N GLU A 29 -8.22 0.27 2.61
CA GLU A 29 -8.10 -0.71 1.53
C GLU A 29 -7.56 -2.04 2.05
N GLN A 30 -6.50 -2.00 2.87
CA GLN A 30 -5.94 -3.19 3.52
C GLN A 30 -6.98 -3.89 4.41
N ALA A 31 -7.74 -3.16 5.22
CA ALA A 31 -8.76 -3.75 6.08
C ALA A 31 -9.90 -4.41 5.28
N LEU A 32 -10.31 -3.81 4.16
CA LEU A 32 -11.28 -4.42 3.24
C LEU A 32 -10.73 -5.71 2.64
N GLN A 33 -9.48 -5.65 2.22
CA GLN A 33 -8.79 -6.75 1.61
C GLN A 33 -8.59 -7.93 2.58
N ASP A 34 -8.18 -7.65 3.81
CA ASP A 34 -8.03 -8.65 4.87
C ASP A 34 -9.35 -9.36 5.20
N ARG A 35 -10.49 -8.65 5.12
CA ARG A 35 -11.81 -9.27 5.28
C ARG A 35 -12.16 -10.19 4.11
N ALA A 36 -11.86 -9.78 2.88
CA ALA A 36 -12.06 -10.62 1.71
C ALA A 36 -11.20 -11.88 1.75
N ASP A 37 -9.93 -11.75 2.16
CA ASP A 37 -9.00 -12.87 2.34
C ASP A 37 -9.48 -13.82 3.47
N ASP A 38 -10.00 -13.29 4.59
CA ASP A 38 -10.61 -14.10 5.66
C ASP A 38 -11.83 -14.90 5.18
N GLN A 39 -12.77 -14.23 4.48
CA GLN A 39 -13.96 -14.89 3.92
C GLN A 39 -13.57 -15.99 2.94
N HIS A 40 -12.64 -15.71 2.02
CA HIS A 40 -12.18 -16.69 1.04
C HIS A 40 -11.57 -17.92 1.71
N CYS A 41 -10.71 -17.74 2.69
CA CYS A 41 -10.09 -18.88 3.38
C CYS A 41 -11.11 -19.68 4.21
N ARG A 42 -12.10 -19.03 4.83
CA ARG A 42 -13.19 -19.72 5.53
C ARG A 42 -14.09 -20.52 4.60
N GLU A 43 -14.41 -19.98 3.42
CA GLU A 43 -15.20 -20.68 2.39
C GLU A 43 -14.49 -21.95 1.88
N LEU A 44 -13.17 -21.93 1.84
CA LEU A 44 -12.34 -23.10 1.53
C LEU A 44 -12.26 -24.13 2.68
N GLY A 45 -12.88 -23.82 3.83
CA GLY A 45 -12.89 -24.69 5.01
C GLY A 45 -11.64 -24.57 5.88
N PHE A 46 -10.83 -23.52 5.71
CA PHE A 46 -9.69 -23.28 6.59
C PHE A 46 -10.15 -22.61 7.89
N GLU A 47 -9.74 -23.19 9.01
CA GLU A 47 -10.09 -22.71 10.34
C GLU A 47 -9.15 -21.57 10.78
N PRO A 48 -9.66 -20.46 11.36
CA PRO A 48 -8.83 -19.37 11.81
C PRO A 48 -7.79 -19.85 12.84
N GLU A 49 -6.66 -19.13 12.93
CA GLU A 49 -5.56 -19.44 13.86
C GLU A 49 -4.82 -20.75 13.58
N THR A 50 -5.06 -21.37 12.42
CA THR A 50 -4.33 -22.57 11.97
C THR A 50 -3.27 -22.22 10.93
N GLU A 51 -2.20 -23.01 10.86
CA GLU A 51 -1.19 -22.93 9.79
C GLU A 51 -1.78 -22.93 8.37
N PRO A 52 -2.72 -23.81 8.00
CA PRO A 52 -3.29 -23.80 6.65
C PRO A 52 -4.10 -22.53 6.35
N TYR A 53 -4.77 -21.93 7.34
CA TYR A 53 -5.42 -20.63 7.18
C TYR A 53 -4.41 -19.51 6.96
N GLY A 54 -3.31 -19.49 7.72
CA GLY A 54 -2.21 -18.56 7.51
C GLY A 54 -1.60 -18.69 6.10
N ASN A 55 -1.38 -19.92 5.64
CA ASN A 55 -0.86 -20.21 4.31
C ASN A 55 -1.82 -19.78 3.19
N CYS A 56 -3.14 -19.96 3.36
CA CYS A 56 -4.15 -19.49 2.42
C CYS A 56 -4.06 -17.98 2.22
N ARG A 57 -4.04 -17.20 3.30
CA ARG A 57 -3.93 -15.73 3.23
C ARG A 57 -2.59 -15.26 2.65
N LEU A 58 -1.51 -15.97 2.94
CA LEU A 58 -0.19 -15.69 2.37
C LEU A 58 -0.18 -15.90 0.85
N LYS A 59 -0.74 -17.01 0.35
CA LYS A 59 -0.85 -17.27 -1.09
C LYS A 59 -1.67 -16.22 -1.82
N LEU A 60 -2.79 -15.77 -1.24
CA LEU A 60 -3.61 -14.71 -1.85
C LEU A 60 -2.84 -13.39 -1.97
N ARG A 61 -2.05 -13.04 -0.94
CA ARG A 61 -1.16 -11.87 -0.97
C ARG A 61 -0.06 -12.01 -2.04
N GLU A 62 0.55 -13.19 -2.15
CA GLU A 62 1.56 -13.49 -3.16
C GLU A 62 1.00 -13.34 -4.58
N VAL A 63 -0.20 -13.89 -4.84
CA VAL A 63 -0.89 -13.74 -6.13
C VAL A 63 -1.14 -12.28 -6.46
N ARG A 64 -1.56 -11.47 -5.49
CA ARG A 64 -1.77 -10.02 -5.70
C ARG A 64 -0.48 -9.31 -6.04
N ALA A 65 0.59 -9.55 -5.28
CA ALA A 65 1.92 -8.99 -5.56
C ALA A 65 2.44 -9.42 -6.95
N SER A 66 2.15 -10.65 -7.35
CA SER A 66 2.56 -11.20 -8.65
C SER A 66 1.73 -10.67 -9.83
N GLN A 67 0.47 -10.29 -9.61
CA GLN A 67 -0.38 -9.68 -10.64
C GLN A 67 -0.05 -8.20 -10.84
N GLU A 68 0.31 -7.50 -9.76
CA GLU A 68 0.62 -6.06 -9.80
C GLU A 68 2.03 -5.78 -10.34
N ALA A 69 2.95 -6.74 -10.17
CA ALA A 69 4.27 -6.71 -10.79
C ALA A 69 4.30 -7.62 -12.03
N PRO A 70 4.34 -7.10 -13.26
CA PRO A 70 4.72 -7.92 -14.41
C PRO A 70 6.19 -8.33 -14.23
N ASN A 71 6.41 -9.49 -13.60
CA ASN A 71 7.67 -10.24 -13.59
C ASN A 71 8.93 -9.43 -13.21
N HIS A 72 9.16 -9.16 -11.92
CA HIS A 72 10.52 -8.78 -11.49
C HIS A 72 10.87 -9.30 -10.08
N PRO A 73 11.77 -10.30 -9.96
CA PRO A 73 12.37 -10.68 -8.69
C PRO A 73 13.57 -9.75 -8.42
N ASN A 74 13.32 -8.51 -8.02
CA ASN A 74 14.33 -7.68 -7.38
C ASN A 74 13.66 -6.83 -6.31
N PHE A 75 13.59 -7.41 -5.11
CA PHE A 75 13.28 -6.67 -3.89
C PHE A 75 14.43 -5.69 -3.60
N GLY A 76 14.39 -4.52 -4.22
CA GLY A 76 15.23 -3.38 -3.85
C GLY A 76 14.63 -2.70 -2.64
N VAL A 77 15.05 -3.08 -1.43
CA VAL A 77 14.79 -2.27 -0.23
C VAL A 77 15.56 -0.96 -0.42
N GLY A 78 14.83 0.10 -0.77
CA GLY A 78 15.39 1.43 -1.00
C GLY A 78 16.06 1.95 0.25
N VAL A 79 17.38 2.17 0.16
CA VAL A 79 18.18 2.83 1.19
C VAL A 79 17.60 4.23 1.42
N GLY A 80 17.08 4.47 2.63
CA GLY A 80 16.75 5.80 3.10
C GLY A 80 18.04 6.61 3.24
N ILE A 81 18.41 7.35 2.20
CA ILE A 81 19.45 8.36 2.32
C ILE A 81 18.84 9.56 3.05
N GLY A 82 18.95 9.54 4.37
CA GLY A 82 18.80 10.72 5.20
C GLY A 82 19.98 11.66 4.93
N ILE A 83 19.80 12.62 4.03
CA ILE A 83 20.58 13.85 4.07
C ILE A 83 19.75 14.91 4.78
N GLY A 84 19.92 14.98 6.10
CA GLY A 84 19.48 16.09 6.93
C GLY A 84 20.73 16.69 7.58
N LEU A 85 20.95 17.97 7.30
CA LEU A 85 22.03 18.84 7.78
C LEU A 85 22.27 18.77 9.30
#